data_AF-X5DGR7-F1
#
_entry.id   AF-X5DGR7-F1
#
_cell.length_a   1.000
_cell.length_b   1.000
_cell.length_c   1.000
_cell.angle_alpha   90.00
_cell.angle_beta   90.00
_cell.angle_gamma   90.00
#
_symmetry.space_group_name_H-M   'P 1'
#
loop_
_entity.id
_entity.type
_entity.pdbx_description
1 polymer ?
#
loop_
_entity_poly.entity_id
_entity_poly.type
_entity_poly.pdbx_seq_one_letter_code
_entity_poly.pdbx_strand_id
1 'polypeptide(L)'
;MGLEDFYNLIRRQEEMEKLYAERYEGFSRELPAALTSVVFDYWPEMAENPVKYKPLLFNIGEKYIREIWEEYNNCYSLNRRSGPMADLHPVDTIDKLKLKYEKRCQELKRTYPDAGDEFWDEIIKEDYEREKKDIVFKLAVHEKMKAVFNAHYIDDVMEFESHILRYFERGMYLMCALRYVDEVYSLK
;
A
#
# COMPACT_ATOMS: atom_id res chain seq x y z
N MET A 1 -7.51 -36.17 -25.58
CA MET A 1 -7.50 -36.09 -24.11
C MET A 1 -8.29 -37.27 -23.59
N GLY A 2 -7.68 -38.16 -22.80
CA GLY A 2 -8.37 -39.32 -22.25
C GLY A 2 -9.24 -38.96 -21.03
N LEU A 3 -10.12 -39.88 -20.62
CA LEU A 3 -10.94 -39.73 -19.41
C LEU A 3 -10.08 -39.53 -18.15
N GLU A 4 -8.94 -40.21 -18.07
CA GLU A 4 -7.98 -40.09 -16.97
C GLU A 4 -7.25 -38.74 -16.95
N ASP A 5 -6.94 -38.16 -18.11
CA ASP A 5 -6.40 -36.80 -18.22
C ASP A 5 -7.42 -35.76 -17.72
N PHE A 6 -8.70 -35.98 -18.02
CA PHE A 6 -9.79 -35.10 -17.61
C PHE A 6 -10.03 -35.13 -16.10
N TYR A 7 -10.03 -36.32 -15.48
CA TYR A 7 -10.13 -36.45 -14.02
C TYR A 7 -8.93 -35.84 -13.30
N ASN A 8 -7.72 -36.03 -13.83
CA ASN A 8 -6.52 -35.40 -13.28
C ASN A 8 -6.56 -33.87 -13.39
N LEU A 9 -7.15 -33.33 -14.46
CA LEU A 9 -7.35 -31.89 -14.63
C LEU A 9 -8.35 -31.33 -13.62
N ILE A 10 -9.50 -32.00 -13.41
CA ILE A 10 -10.50 -31.61 -12.40
C ILE A 10 -9.88 -31.62 -11.01
N ARG A 11 -9.18 -32.70 -10.63
CA ARG A 11 -8.56 -32.81 -9.30
C ARG A 11 -7.57 -31.69 -9.04
N ARG A 12 -6.73 -31.36 -10.02
CA ARG A 12 -5.78 -30.23 -9.91
C ARG A 12 -6.50 -28.89 -9.76
N GLN A 13 -7.62 -28.70 -10.43
CA GLN A 13 -8.42 -27.49 -10.30
C GLN A 13 -9.02 -27.38 -8.89
N GLU A 14 -9.62 -28.45 -8.37
CA GLU A 14 -10.17 -28.48 -7.00
C GLU A 14 -9.10 -28.26 -5.92
N GLU A 15 -7.90 -28.82 -6.11
CA GLU A 15 -6.74 -28.60 -5.22
C GLU A 15 -6.29 -27.13 -5.24
N MET A 16 -6.23 -26.52 -6.42
CA MET A 16 -5.91 -25.10 -6.55
C MET A 16 -6.99 -24.21 -5.91
N GLU A 17 -8.28 -24.48 -6.14
CA GLU A 17 -9.38 -23.71 -5.56
C GLU A 17 -9.35 -23.73 -4.03
N LYS A 18 -9.07 -24.90 -3.42
CA LYS A 18 -8.89 -25.03 -1.97
C LYS A 18 -7.70 -24.21 -1.47
N LEU A 19 -6.55 -24.30 -2.15
CA LEU A 19 -5.36 -23.53 -1.80
C LEU A 19 -5.66 -22.02 -1.86
N TYR A 20 -6.31 -21.54 -2.92
CA TYR A 20 -6.71 -20.12 -3.02
C TYR A 20 -7.62 -19.67 -1.88
N ALA A 21 -8.60 -20.50 -1.51
CA ALA A 21 -9.52 -20.19 -0.41
C ALA A 21 -8.80 -20.11 0.95
N GLU A 22 -7.90 -21.06 1.24
CA GLU A 22 -7.10 -21.07 2.47
C GLU A 22 -6.19 -19.84 2.56
N ARG A 23 -5.50 -19.50 1.48
CA ARG A 23 -4.65 -18.31 1.41
C ARG A 23 -5.49 -17.02 1.55
N TYR A 24 -6.70 -16.99 0.99
CA TYR A 24 -7.59 -15.82 1.06
C TYR A 24 -8.06 -15.61 2.49
N GLU A 25 -8.44 -16.69 3.17
CA GLU A 25 -8.85 -16.65 4.56
C GLU A 25 -7.71 -16.21 5.48
N GLY A 26 -6.50 -16.74 5.27
CA GLY A 26 -5.30 -16.35 6.00
C GLY A 26 -5.00 -14.85 5.85
N PHE A 27 -4.95 -14.38 4.60
CA PHE A 27 -4.78 -12.96 4.29
C PHE A 27 -5.86 -12.08 4.92
N SER A 28 -7.14 -12.48 4.78
CA SER A 28 -8.28 -11.71 5.28
C SER A 28 -8.28 -11.58 6.80
N ARG A 29 -7.80 -12.61 7.49
CA ARG A 29 -7.69 -12.61 8.95
C ARG A 29 -6.54 -11.75 9.46
N GLU A 30 -5.42 -11.74 8.74
CA GLU A 30 -4.19 -11.10 9.18
C GLU A 30 -4.13 -9.61 8.86
N LEU A 31 -4.58 -9.21 7.66
CA LEU A 31 -4.43 -7.85 7.16
C LEU A 31 -5.01 -6.78 8.09
N PRO A 32 -6.29 -6.87 8.55
CA PRO A 32 -6.87 -5.77 9.34
C PRO A 32 -6.17 -5.56 10.68
N ALA A 33 -5.76 -6.65 11.35
CA ALA A 33 -5.00 -6.57 12.60
C ALA A 33 -3.61 -5.97 12.38
N ALA A 34 -2.92 -6.40 11.32
CA ALA A 34 -1.60 -5.92 10.95
C ALA A 34 -1.60 -4.41 10.65
N LEU A 35 -2.60 -3.92 9.90
CA LEU A 35 -2.74 -2.50 9.59
C LEU A 35 -3.11 -1.67 10.83
N THR A 36 -3.98 -2.19 11.70
CA THR A 36 -4.30 -1.53 12.98
C THR A 36 -3.05 -1.31 13.83
N SER A 37 -2.14 -2.29 13.89
CA SER A 37 -0.87 -2.14 14.61
C SER A 37 -0.04 -0.99 14.04
N VAL A 38 0.10 -0.90 12.71
CA VAL A 38 0.85 0.19 12.06
C VAL A 38 0.25 1.55 12.42
N VAL A 39 -1.07 1.68 12.45
CA VAL A 39 -1.73 2.94 12.83
C VAL A 39 -1.39 3.31 14.28
N PHE A 40 -1.47 2.37 15.21
CA PHE A 40 -1.15 2.63 16.62
C PHE A 40 0.33 2.99 16.86
N ASP A 41 1.25 2.42 16.07
CA ASP A 41 2.67 2.76 16.15
C ASP A 41 2.95 4.21 15.72
N TYR A 42 2.20 4.73 14.73
CA TYR A 42 2.39 6.07 14.16
C TYR A 42 1.54 7.15 14.82
N TRP A 43 0.42 6.76 15.44
CA TRP A 43 -0.57 7.64 16.04
C TRP A 43 -0.92 7.20 17.46
N PRO A 44 -0.04 7.50 18.45
CA PRO A 44 -0.24 7.13 19.84
C PRO A 44 -1.58 7.62 20.41
N GLU A 45 -2.08 8.76 19.94
CA GLU A 45 -3.38 9.30 20.35
C GLU A 45 -4.55 8.37 20.01
N MET A 46 -4.45 7.59 18.92
CA MET A 46 -5.43 6.55 18.59
C MET A 46 -5.22 5.29 19.43
N ALA A 47 -3.95 4.97 19.74
CA ALA A 47 -3.58 3.84 20.58
C ALA A 47 -4.02 4.00 22.04
N GLU A 48 -4.14 5.23 22.54
CA GLU A 48 -4.66 5.56 23.88
C GLU A 48 -6.15 5.21 24.05
N ASN A 49 -6.92 5.16 22.96
CA ASN A 49 -8.34 4.79 22.98
C ASN A 49 -8.66 3.63 22.01
N PRO A 50 -8.13 2.43 22.28
CA PRO A 50 -8.28 1.30 21.37
C PRO A 50 -9.74 0.84 21.27
N VAL A 51 -10.56 1.05 22.31
CA VAL A 51 -11.99 0.70 22.29
C VAL A 51 -12.74 1.48 21.20
N LYS A 52 -12.40 2.75 21.01
CA LYS A 52 -12.97 3.58 19.93
C LYS A 52 -12.36 3.24 18.58
N TYR A 53 -11.04 3.21 18.47
CA TYR A 53 -10.35 3.21 17.17
C TYR A 53 -10.16 1.82 16.58
N LYS A 54 -9.91 0.78 17.40
CA LYS A 54 -9.63 -0.57 16.88
C LYS A 54 -10.74 -1.10 15.98
N PRO A 55 -12.04 -1.03 16.33
CA PRO A 55 -13.11 -1.53 15.44
C PRO A 55 -13.18 -0.75 14.11
N LEU A 56 -12.97 0.57 14.16
CA LEU A 56 -13.00 1.42 12.97
C LEU A 56 -11.84 1.08 12.02
N LEU A 57 -10.62 0.96 12.57
CA LEU A 57 -9.42 0.60 11.81
C LEU A 57 -9.51 -0.81 11.23
N PHE A 58 -10.12 -1.74 11.98
CA PHE A 58 -10.37 -3.10 11.51
C PHE A 58 -11.33 -3.10 10.33
N ASN A 59 -12.45 -2.38 10.41
CA ASN A 59 -13.41 -2.26 9.31
C ASN A 59 -12.80 -1.61 8.05
N ILE A 60 -11.96 -0.58 8.22
CA ILE A 60 -11.21 0.00 7.08
C ILE A 60 -10.27 -1.06 6.51
N GLY A 61 -9.52 -1.78 7.34
CA GLY A 61 -8.64 -2.86 6.88
C GLY A 61 -9.37 -3.95 6.09
N GLU A 62 -10.56 -4.36 6.54
CA GLU A 62 -11.40 -5.36 5.85
C GLU A 62 -11.81 -4.90 4.45
N LYS A 63 -12.15 -3.61 4.29
CA LYS A 63 -12.49 -3.04 2.98
C LYS A 63 -11.36 -3.22 1.97
N TYR A 64 -10.12 -3.01 2.38
CA TYR A 64 -8.95 -3.09 1.48
C TYR A 64 -8.52 -4.51 1.14
N ILE A 65 -9.04 -5.54 1.82
CA ILE A 65 -8.86 -6.93 1.38
C ILE A 65 -9.32 -7.06 -0.07
N ARG A 66 -10.57 -6.66 -0.36
CA ARG A 66 -11.15 -6.77 -1.70
C ARG A 66 -10.39 -5.93 -2.73
N GLU A 67 -10.00 -4.71 -2.38
CA GLU A 67 -9.29 -3.80 -3.29
C GLU A 67 -7.92 -4.38 -3.70
N ILE A 68 -7.16 -4.95 -2.76
CA ILE A 68 -5.88 -5.62 -3.05
C ILE A 68 -6.11 -6.84 -3.98
N TRP A 69 -7.21 -7.56 -3.77
CA TRP A 69 -7.60 -8.68 -4.64
C TRP A 69 -8.01 -8.26 -6.05
N GLU A 70 -8.70 -7.15 -6.18
CA GLU A 70 -9.04 -6.58 -7.49
C GLU A 70 -7.78 -6.16 -8.25
N GLU A 71 -6.82 -5.53 -7.58
CA GLU A 71 -5.51 -5.21 -8.17
C GLU A 71 -4.74 -6.47 -8.56
N TYR A 72 -4.76 -7.52 -7.73
CA TYR A 72 -4.16 -8.81 -8.06
C TYR A 72 -4.79 -9.42 -9.33
N ASN A 73 -6.11 -9.47 -9.39
CA ASN A 73 -6.85 -10.01 -10.54
C ASN A 73 -6.60 -9.20 -11.82
N ASN A 74 -6.46 -7.88 -11.69
CA ASN A 74 -6.08 -7.00 -12.80
C ASN A 74 -4.68 -7.36 -13.33
N CYS A 75 -3.71 -7.50 -12.44
CA CYS A 75 -2.34 -7.91 -12.80
C CYS A 75 -2.31 -9.30 -13.46
N TYR A 76 -3.09 -10.25 -12.94
CA TYR A 76 -3.22 -11.58 -13.51
C TYR A 76 -3.78 -11.57 -14.94
N SER A 77 -4.80 -10.74 -15.17
CA SER A 77 -5.38 -10.53 -16.50
C SER A 77 -4.37 -9.92 -17.47
N LEU A 78 -3.59 -8.92 -17.03
CA LEU A 78 -2.54 -8.29 -17.83
C LEU A 78 -1.41 -9.26 -18.18
N ASN A 79 -0.98 -10.11 -17.23
CA ASN A 79 0.07 -11.11 -17.42
C ASN A 79 -0.27 -12.07 -18.57
N ARG A 80 -1.55 -12.45 -18.66
CA ARG A 80 -2.04 -13.37 -19.71
C ARG A 80 -2.26 -12.71 -21.07
N ARG A 81 -2.38 -11.39 -21.14
CA ARG A 81 -2.77 -10.65 -22.35
C ARG A 81 -1.62 -9.89 -23.01
N SER A 82 -0.44 -9.83 -22.39
CA SER A 82 0.77 -9.12 -22.89
C SER A 82 0.49 -7.68 -23.34
N GLY A 83 -0.47 -7.00 -22.68
CA GLY A 83 -0.85 -5.63 -23.03
C GLY A 83 0.21 -4.61 -22.55
N PRO A 84 0.37 -3.47 -23.25
CA PRO A 84 1.22 -2.40 -22.76
C PRO A 84 0.70 -1.92 -21.40
N MET A 85 1.59 -1.80 -20.42
CA MET A 85 1.25 -1.25 -19.12
C MET A 85 1.30 0.26 -19.13
N ALA A 86 0.34 0.88 -18.46
CA ALA A 86 0.42 2.30 -18.14
C ALA A 86 1.69 2.55 -17.31
N ASP A 87 2.43 3.60 -17.66
CA ASP A 87 3.52 4.08 -16.83
C ASP A 87 2.92 4.71 -15.57
N LEU A 88 2.87 3.93 -14.50
CA LEU A 88 2.40 4.41 -13.20
C LEU A 88 3.46 5.31 -12.59
N HIS A 89 3.06 6.50 -12.11
CA HIS A 89 3.97 7.42 -11.43
C HIS A 89 4.74 6.71 -10.30
N PRO A 90 6.02 7.05 -10.09
CA PRO A 90 6.84 6.37 -9.09
C PRO A 90 6.38 6.72 -7.67
N VAL A 91 6.32 5.71 -6.80
CA VAL A 91 6.03 5.82 -5.35
C VAL A 91 6.75 7.02 -4.73
N ASP A 92 6.08 7.73 -3.83
CA ASP A 92 6.67 8.88 -3.16
C ASP A 92 7.86 8.43 -2.30
N THR A 93 8.91 9.24 -2.29
CA THR A 93 10.10 8.96 -1.48
C THR A 93 10.53 10.21 -0.73
N ILE A 94 11.16 10.01 0.42
CA ILE A 94 11.71 11.09 1.24
C ILE A 94 12.76 11.90 0.46
N ASP A 95 13.51 11.26 -0.44
CA ASP A 95 14.51 11.95 -1.26
C ASP A 95 13.87 12.94 -2.25
N LYS A 96 12.75 12.56 -2.88
CA LYS A 96 11.99 13.47 -3.74
C LYS A 96 11.42 14.64 -2.95
N LEU A 97 10.95 14.36 -1.73
CA LEU A 97 10.44 15.38 -0.82
C LEU A 97 11.54 16.40 -0.47
N LYS A 98 12.73 15.93 -0.11
CA LYS A 98 13.87 16.80 0.24
C LYS A 98 14.20 17.76 -0.90
N LEU A 99 14.33 17.25 -2.14
CA LEU A 99 14.63 18.07 -3.30
C LEU A 99 13.54 19.11 -3.60
N LYS A 100 12.26 18.75 -3.44
CA LYS A 100 11.11 19.66 -3.59
C LYS A 100 11.21 20.83 -2.60
N TYR A 101 11.57 20.53 -1.35
CA TYR A 101 11.66 21.50 -0.27
C TYR A 101 12.87 22.43 -0.38
N GLU A 102 14.02 21.91 -0.79
CA GLU A 102 15.22 22.71 -1.08
C GLU A 102 14.95 23.75 -2.18
N LYS A 103 14.26 23.34 -3.25
CA LYS A 103 13.85 24.26 -4.34
C LYS A 103 12.88 25.33 -3.86
N ARG A 104 11.84 24.93 -3.10
CA ARG A 104 10.86 25.86 -2.53
C ARG A 104 11.53 26.89 -1.61
N CYS A 105 12.51 26.48 -0.82
CA CYS A 105 13.30 27.38 0.03
C CYS A 105 14.07 28.42 -0.76
N GLN A 106 14.80 27.99 -1.80
CA GLN A 106 15.54 28.90 -2.68
C GLN A 106 14.60 29.91 -3.37
N GLU A 107 13.43 29.47 -3.80
CA GLU A 107 12.42 30.33 -4.45
C GLU A 107 11.83 31.37 -3.47
N LEU A 108 11.47 30.96 -2.26
CA LEU A 108 10.90 31.84 -1.25
C LEU A 108 11.91 32.88 -0.76
N LYS A 109 13.15 32.48 -0.49
CA LYS A 109 14.24 33.40 -0.13
C LYS A 109 14.51 34.44 -1.22
N ARG A 110 14.44 34.05 -2.49
CA ARG A 110 14.58 34.99 -3.63
C ARG A 110 13.38 35.94 -3.75
N THR A 111 12.18 35.48 -3.43
CA THR A 111 10.93 36.23 -3.64
C THR A 111 10.65 37.20 -2.49
N TYR A 112 11.05 36.84 -1.27
CA TYR A 112 10.79 37.61 -0.06
C TYR A 112 12.08 37.80 0.78
N PRO A 113 13.06 38.55 0.27
CA PRO A 113 14.35 38.74 0.94
C PRO A 113 14.23 39.45 2.30
N ASP A 114 13.22 40.32 2.46
CA ASP A 114 13.02 41.13 3.67
C ASP A 114 12.45 40.33 4.86
N ALA A 115 11.91 39.14 4.62
CA ALA A 115 11.34 38.27 5.66
C ALA A 115 12.41 37.55 6.50
N GLY A 116 13.67 37.55 6.04
CA GLY A 116 14.79 36.90 6.71
C GLY A 116 14.88 35.40 6.43
N ASP A 117 16.10 34.90 6.28
CA ASP A 117 16.37 33.49 5.96
C ASP A 117 15.88 32.54 7.06
N GLU A 118 16.03 32.92 8.33
CA GLU A 118 15.64 32.11 9.50
C GLU A 118 14.13 31.84 9.54
N PHE A 119 13.30 32.83 9.20
CA PHE A 119 11.84 32.70 9.16
C PHE A 119 11.39 31.67 8.13
N TRP A 120 11.96 31.73 6.92
CA TRP A 120 11.64 30.75 5.87
C TRP A 120 12.20 29.37 6.18
N ASP A 121 13.40 29.29 6.76
CA ASP A 121 14.00 28.01 7.13
C ASP A 121 13.18 27.28 8.19
N GLU A 122 12.60 27.99 9.16
CA GLU A 122 11.73 27.41 10.18
C GLU A 122 10.41 26.88 9.58
N ILE A 123 9.67 27.72 8.84
CA ILE A 123 8.39 27.33 8.22
C ILE A 123 8.55 26.14 7.28
N ILE A 124 9.59 26.16 6.44
CA ILE A 124 9.84 25.10 5.46
C ILE A 124 10.26 23.80 6.15
N LYS A 125 11.01 23.89 7.26
CA LYS A 125 11.38 22.72 8.06
C LYS A 125 10.16 22.09 8.73
N GLU A 126 9.26 22.88 9.28
CA GLU A 126 8.00 22.38 9.87
C GLU A 126 7.13 21.68 8.82
N ASP A 127 6.92 22.33 7.68
CA ASP A 127 6.21 21.75 6.53
C ASP A 127 6.89 20.44 6.06
N TYR A 128 8.22 20.41 5.98
CA TYR A 128 9.00 19.24 5.57
C TYR A 128 8.84 18.08 6.55
N GLU A 129 8.99 18.30 7.85
CA GLU A 129 8.85 17.23 8.84
C GLU A 129 7.41 16.70 8.90
N ARG A 130 6.41 17.55 8.67
CA ARG A 130 5.01 17.12 8.53
C ARG A 130 4.80 16.23 7.31
N GLU A 131 5.19 16.67 6.11
CA GLU A 131 5.07 15.86 4.88
C GLU A 131 5.91 14.58 4.96
N LYS A 132 7.09 14.63 5.59
CA LYS A 132 7.93 13.46 5.80
C LYS A 132 7.26 12.44 6.71
N LYS A 133 6.66 12.88 7.84
CA LYS A 133 5.90 11.97 8.72
C LYS A 133 4.76 11.29 7.97
N ASP A 134 4.05 12.04 7.13
CA ASP A 134 2.98 11.52 6.28
C ASP A 134 3.48 10.47 5.27
N ILE A 135 4.57 10.76 4.54
CA ILE A 135 5.18 9.79 3.60
C ILE A 135 5.63 8.53 4.34
N VAL A 136 6.30 8.66 5.48
CA VAL A 136 6.77 7.50 6.25
C VAL A 136 5.59 6.63 6.69
N PHE A 137 4.48 7.23 7.12
CA PHE A 137 3.27 6.49 7.48
C PHE A 137 2.67 5.75 6.27
N LYS A 138 2.54 6.42 5.12
CA LYS A 138 2.05 5.82 3.87
C LYS A 138 2.90 4.63 3.41
N LEU A 139 4.22 4.78 3.47
CA LEU A 139 5.17 3.72 3.14
C LEU A 139 5.07 2.56 4.14
N ALA A 140 4.93 2.83 5.44
CA ALA A 140 4.78 1.78 6.44
C ALA A 140 3.50 0.95 6.25
N VAL A 141 2.39 1.59 5.89
CA VAL A 141 1.14 0.92 5.52
C VAL A 141 1.33 0.06 4.28
N HIS A 142 1.93 0.60 3.22
CA HIS A 142 2.19 -0.12 1.97
C HIS A 142 3.08 -1.35 2.18
N GLU A 143 4.20 -1.20 2.87
CA GLU A 143 5.11 -2.30 3.19
C GLU A 143 4.41 -3.36 4.04
N LYS A 144 3.51 -2.96 4.95
CA LYS A 144 2.74 -3.93 5.73
C LYS A 144 1.74 -4.70 4.87
N MET A 145 0.98 -4.02 4.00
CA MET A 145 0.06 -4.67 3.06
C MET A 145 0.81 -5.69 2.19
N LYS A 146 1.94 -5.28 1.64
CA LYS A 146 2.82 -6.13 0.82
C LYS A 146 3.35 -7.32 1.61
N ALA A 147 3.86 -7.11 2.82
CA ALA A 147 4.39 -8.19 3.65
C ALA A 147 3.34 -9.26 3.96
N VAL A 148 2.12 -8.83 4.37
CA VAL A 148 1.01 -9.75 4.64
C VAL A 148 0.60 -10.49 3.37
N PHE A 149 0.46 -9.78 2.25
CA PHE A 149 0.10 -10.41 0.98
C PHE A 149 1.15 -11.46 0.53
N ASN A 150 2.44 -11.11 0.62
CA ASN A 150 3.54 -11.98 0.20
C ASN A 150 3.63 -13.25 1.05
N ALA A 151 3.34 -13.16 2.35
CA ALA A 151 3.32 -14.31 3.25
C ALA A 151 2.31 -15.38 2.83
N HIS A 152 1.27 -15.00 2.07
CA HIS A 152 0.23 -15.90 1.61
C HIS A 152 0.35 -16.28 0.12
N TYR A 153 1.04 -15.51 -0.74
CA TYR A 153 0.87 -15.64 -2.20
C TYR A 153 2.11 -15.70 -3.10
N ILE A 154 3.30 -15.23 -2.69
CA ILE A 154 4.38 -14.99 -3.67
C ILE A 154 5.06 -16.25 -4.24
N ASP A 155 5.09 -17.39 -3.52
CA ASP A 155 5.93 -18.53 -3.95
C ASP A 155 5.18 -19.68 -4.63
N ASP A 156 3.92 -19.97 -4.29
CA ASP A 156 3.21 -21.17 -4.80
C ASP A 156 2.12 -20.85 -5.84
N VAL A 157 1.75 -19.57 -5.99
CA VAL A 157 0.51 -19.17 -6.67
C VAL A 157 0.74 -18.10 -7.74
N MET A 158 1.78 -17.28 -7.58
CA MET A 158 2.03 -16.10 -8.42
C MET A 158 3.17 -16.29 -9.43
N GLU A 159 2.81 -16.60 -10.67
CA GLU A 159 3.76 -16.60 -11.80
C GLU A 159 3.69 -15.28 -12.59
N PHE A 160 3.99 -14.16 -11.93
CA PHE A 160 4.02 -12.84 -12.58
C PHE A 160 5.40 -12.50 -13.11
N GLU A 161 5.45 -11.95 -14.32
CA GLU A 161 6.67 -11.35 -14.83
C GLU A 161 7.11 -10.15 -13.96
N SER A 162 8.39 -9.84 -13.96
CA SER A 162 8.97 -8.81 -13.07
C SER A 162 8.37 -7.42 -13.27
N HIS A 163 7.90 -7.12 -14.47
CA HIS A 163 7.24 -5.85 -14.78
C HIS A 163 5.79 -5.80 -14.25
N ILE A 164 5.10 -6.95 -14.19
CA ILE A 164 3.76 -7.12 -13.60
C ILE A 164 3.83 -7.00 -12.09
N LEU A 165 4.84 -7.60 -11.46
CA LEU A 165 5.07 -7.46 -10.02
C LEU A 165 5.25 -5.99 -9.62
N ARG A 166 6.00 -5.20 -10.40
CA ARG A 166 6.16 -3.76 -10.17
C ARG A 166 4.84 -3.01 -10.35
N TYR A 167 4.02 -3.40 -11.33
CA TYR A 167 2.71 -2.79 -11.53
C TYR A 167 1.77 -3.09 -10.35
N PHE A 168 1.73 -4.34 -9.88
CA PHE A 168 0.97 -4.75 -8.71
C PHE A 168 1.41 -3.97 -7.46
N GLU A 169 2.72 -3.90 -7.21
CA GLU A 169 3.27 -3.14 -6.08
C GLU A 169 2.86 -1.67 -6.11
N ARG A 170 2.83 -1.06 -7.31
CA ARG A 170 2.37 0.33 -7.49
C ARG A 170 0.86 0.47 -7.33
N GLY A 171 0.06 -0.48 -7.83
CA GLY A 171 -1.39 -0.52 -7.63
C GLY A 171 -1.74 -0.61 -6.15
N MET A 172 -1.06 -1.51 -5.41
CA MET A 172 -1.18 -1.60 -3.96
C MET A 172 -0.82 -0.29 -3.24
N TYR A 173 0.22 0.42 -3.68
CA TYR A 173 0.55 1.73 -3.10
C TYR A 173 -0.54 2.76 -3.39
N LEU A 174 -0.83 3.02 -4.67
CA LEU A 174 -1.67 4.14 -5.11
C LEU A 174 -3.16 3.94 -4.82
N MET A 175 -3.66 2.71 -5.03
CA MET A 175 -5.09 2.40 -4.95
C MET A 175 -5.51 1.86 -3.59
N CYS A 176 -4.57 1.27 -2.83
CA CYS A 176 -4.88 0.69 -1.53
C CYS A 176 -4.27 1.51 -0.38
N ALA A 177 -2.93 1.59 -0.29
CA ALA A 177 -2.26 2.19 0.87
C ALA A 177 -2.58 3.69 1.04
N LEU A 178 -2.53 4.47 -0.03
CA LEU A 178 -2.86 5.90 0.04
C LEU A 178 -4.29 6.15 0.50
N ARG A 179 -5.25 5.44 -0.09
CA ARG A 179 -6.67 5.60 0.26
C ARG A 179 -6.99 5.08 1.66
N TYR A 180 -6.32 4.01 2.10
CA TYR A 180 -6.40 3.53 3.48
C TYR A 180 -5.96 4.63 4.45
N VAL A 181 -4.82 5.27 4.16
CA VAL A 181 -4.29 6.36 4.99
C VAL A 181 -5.25 7.55 5.02
N ASP A 182 -5.85 7.93 3.89
CA ASP A 182 -6.85 9.00 3.83
C ASP A 182 -8.07 8.69 4.71
N GLU A 183 -8.55 7.44 4.69
CA GLU A 183 -9.64 6.99 5.57
C GLU A 183 -9.23 7.00 7.04
N VAL A 184 -8.01 6.59 7.38
CA VAL A 184 -7.49 6.72 8.76
C VAL A 184 -7.43 8.19 9.20
N TYR A 185 -7.00 9.10 8.32
CA TYR A 185 -7.00 10.53 8.63
C TYR A 185 -8.39 11.10 8.88
N SER A 186 -9.42 10.57 8.21
CA SER A 186 -10.81 10.98 8.46
C SER A 186 -11.36 10.57 9.83
N LEU A 187 -10.65 9.69 10.56
CA LEU A 187 -11.01 9.30 11.93
C LEU A 187 -10.42 10.23 13.00
N LYS A 188 -9.48 11.09 12.64
CA LYS A 188 -8.88 12.09 13.53
C LYS A 188 -9.78 13.30 13.67
#